data_AF-A0AAE0EBL4-F1
#
_entry.id   AF-A0AAE0EBL4-F1
#
_cell.length_a   1.000
_cell.length_b   1.000
_cell.length_c   1.000
_cell.angle_alpha   90.00
_cell.angle_beta   90.00
_cell.angle_gamma   90.00
#
_symmetry.space_group_name_H-M   'P 1'
#
loop_
_entity.id
_entity.type
_entity.pdbx_description
1 polymer ?
#
loop_
_entity_poly.entity_id
_entity_poly.type
_entity_poly.pdbx_seq_one_letter_code
_entity_poly.pdbx_strand_id
1 'polypeptide(L)'
;MMMLDEDTSRIALTTEIYGQNGLDVIGNGIEKVIETVTYWSLSSKRLELLEDTVIRQLKMKSPKKLVLDCKTMWNSTYIMLDVALMYKDVFIRLQQHDSQCIVPEDEILRGEVMDENDDE
;
A
#
# COMPACT_ATOMS: atom_id res chain seq x y z
N MET A 1 -23.04 15.18 35.23
CA MET A 1 -21.93 14.24 35.00
C MET A 1 -22.56 12.89 34.73
N MET A 2 -22.87 12.57 33.46
CA MET A 2 -23.42 11.24 33.14
C MET A 2 -22.27 10.25 33.22
N MET A 3 -22.31 9.34 34.21
CA MET A 3 -21.45 8.17 34.21
C MET A 3 -21.89 7.33 33.02
N LEU A 4 -21.03 7.21 32.01
CA LEU A 4 -21.20 6.18 30.99
C LEU A 4 -21.18 4.85 31.73
N ASP A 5 -22.14 3.97 31.43
CA ASP A 5 -22.12 2.63 32.00
C ASP A 5 -20.83 1.91 31.60
N GLU A 6 -20.41 0.97 32.45
CA GLU A 6 -19.12 0.31 32.32
C GLU A 6 -18.97 -0.42 30.97
N ASP A 7 -20.08 -0.86 30.38
CA ASP A 7 -20.11 -1.47 29.05
C ASP A 7 -19.94 -0.44 27.94
N THR A 8 -20.59 0.72 28.01
CA THR A 8 -20.36 1.86 27.10
C THR A 8 -18.91 2.36 27.19
N SER A 9 -18.30 2.40 28.37
CA SER A 9 -16.89 2.74 28.54
C SER A 9 -15.95 1.68 27.94
N ARG A 10 -16.27 0.38 28.09
CA ARG A 10 -15.51 -0.72 27.49
C ARG A 10 -15.60 -0.73 25.97
N ILE A 11 -16.78 -0.50 25.41
CA ILE A 11 -16.99 -0.40 23.96
C ILE A 11 -16.23 0.81 23.40
N ALA A 12 -16.28 1.96 24.07
CA ALA A 12 -15.54 3.15 23.66
C ALA A 12 -14.02 2.90 23.64
N LEU A 13 -13.45 2.34 24.72
CA LEU A 13 -12.03 2.00 24.79
C LEU A 13 -11.61 0.96 23.75
N THR A 14 -12.45 -0.07 23.52
CA THR A 14 -12.18 -1.08 22.50
C THR A 14 -12.19 -0.46 21.11
N THR A 15 -13.20 0.36 20.80
CA THR A 15 -13.28 1.08 19.51
C THR A 15 -12.12 2.05 19.32
N GLU A 16 -11.66 2.69 20.39
CA GLU A 16 -10.53 3.62 20.35
C GLU A 16 -9.21 2.90 20.10
N ILE A 17 -8.97 1.75 20.75
CA ILE A 17 -7.79 0.92 20.54
C ILE A 17 -7.76 0.30 19.13
N TYR A 18 -8.86 -0.32 18.68
CA TYR A 18 -8.93 -0.91 17.33
C TYR A 18 -8.95 0.16 16.23
N GLY A 19 -9.58 1.31 16.50
CA GLY A 19 -9.67 2.43 15.57
C GLY A 19 -8.33 3.14 15.39
N GLN A 20 -7.59 3.46 16.45
CA GLN A 20 -6.31 4.17 16.35
C GLN A 20 -5.22 3.24 15.81
N ASN A 21 -5.05 2.06 16.38
CA ASN A 21 -3.97 1.16 15.96
C ASN A 21 -4.16 0.65 14.53
N GLY A 22 -5.41 0.35 14.12
CA GLY A 22 -5.71 -0.12 12.76
C GLY A 22 -5.55 0.97 11.71
N LEU A 23 -6.03 2.19 11.99
CA LEU A 23 -5.89 3.31 11.06
C LEU A 23 -4.43 3.77 10.93
N ASP A 24 -3.66 3.71 12.00
CA ASP A 24 -2.23 4.04 11.97
C ASP A 24 -1.44 3.04 11.11
N VAL A 25 -1.76 1.74 11.18
CA VAL A 25 -1.14 0.71 10.33
C VAL A 25 -1.45 0.96 8.85
N ILE A 26 -2.71 1.24 8.53
CA ILE A 26 -3.13 1.54 7.14
C ILE A 26 -2.45 2.82 6.66
N GLY A 27 -2.43 3.87 7.49
CA GLY A 27 -1.81 5.15 7.18
C GLY A 27 -0.31 5.01 6.90
N ASN A 28 0.41 4.29 7.76
CA ASN A 28 1.84 4.00 7.59
C ASN A 28 2.10 3.18 6.30
N GLY A 29 1.21 2.25 5.97
CA GLY A 29 1.29 1.51 4.71
C GLY A 29 1.15 2.38 3.47
N ILE A 30 0.16 3.27 3.48
CA ILE A 30 -0.06 4.23 2.39
C ILE A 30 1.16 5.15 2.26
N GLU A 31 1.71 5.65 3.37
CA GLU A 31 2.90 6.51 3.35
C GLU A 31 4.11 5.81 2.72
N LYS A 32 4.39 4.55 3.09
CA LYS A 32 5.45 3.76 2.44
C LYS A 32 5.25 3.58 0.94
N VAL A 33 4.00 3.37 0.49
CA VAL A 33 3.69 3.30 -0.94
C VAL A 33 3.95 4.64 -1.62
N ILE A 34 3.52 5.75 -1.02
CA ILE A 34 3.78 7.10 -1.53
C ILE A 34 5.28 7.34 -1.68
N GLU A 35 6.08 6.99 -0.67
CA GLU A 35 7.54 7.12 -0.70
C GLU A 35 8.16 6.29 -1.82
N THR A 36 7.71 5.04 -1.97
CA THR A 36 8.18 4.12 -3.02
C THR A 36 7.88 4.69 -4.41
N VAL A 37 6.63 5.10 -4.66
CA VAL A 37 6.20 5.65 -5.96
C VAL A 37 6.95 6.95 -6.25
N THR A 38 7.14 7.79 -5.23
CA THR A 38 7.92 9.03 -5.34
C THR A 38 9.37 8.74 -5.71
N TYR A 39 10.02 7.79 -5.04
CA TYR A 39 11.40 7.38 -5.33
C TYR A 39 11.57 7.02 -6.81
N TRP A 40 10.72 6.15 -7.36
CA TRP A 40 10.80 5.74 -8.77
C TRP A 40 10.46 6.87 -9.75
N SER A 41 9.53 7.76 -9.37
CA SER A 41 9.07 8.86 -10.23
C SER A 41 10.05 10.04 -10.28
N LEU A 42 10.92 10.20 -9.28
CA LEU A 42 11.85 11.34 -9.18
C LEU A 42 13.02 11.29 -10.17
N SER A 43 13.28 10.16 -10.83
CA SER A 43 14.37 10.05 -11.81
C SER A 43 13.91 9.30 -13.04
N SER A 44 14.07 9.92 -14.21
CA SER A 44 13.75 9.27 -15.50
C SER A 44 14.48 7.95 -15.69
N LYS A 45 15.75 7.85 -15.26
CA LYS A 45 16.53 6.61 -15.36
C LYS A 45 15.95 5.47 -14.50
N ARG A 46 15.48 5.80 -13.28
CA ARG A 46 14.83 4.81 -12.41
C ARG A 46 13.47 4.40 -12.99
N LEU A 47 12.71 5.37 -13.51
CA LEU A 47 11.43 5.09 -14.14
C LEU A 47 11.56 4.19 -15.37
N GLU A 48 12.54 4.45 -16.24
CA GLU A 48 12.84 3.60 -17.40
C GLU A 48 13.23 2.18 -16.98
N LEU A 49 14.07 2.03 -15.95
CA LEU A 49 14.42 0.72 -15.39
C LEU A 49 13.20 -0.03 -14.87
N LEU A 50 12.30 0.67 -14.17
CA LEU A 50 11.05 0.10 -13.68
C LEU A 50 10.17 -0.36 -14.84
N GLU A 51 9.90 0.49 -15.82
CA GLU A 51 9.06 0.18 -16.98
C GLU A 51 9.59 -1.02 -17.77
N ASP A 52 10.90 -1.04 -18.02
CA ASP A 52 11.57 -2.16 -18.69
C ASP A 52 11.47 -3.45 -17.88
N THR A 53 11.65 -3.39 -16.56
CA THR A 53 11.50 -4.57 -15.68
C THR A 53 10.05 -5.06 -15.65
N VAL A 54 9.07 -4.16 -15.61
CA VAL A 54 7.64 -4.48 -15.71
C VAL A 54 7.34 -5.21 -17.02
N ILE A 55 7.80 -4.68 -18.16
CA ILE A 55 7.60 -5.29 -19.48
C ILE A 55 8.19 -6.70 -19.51
N ARG A 56 9.40 -6.89 -18.98
CA ARG A 56 10.06 -8.21 -18.96
C ARG A 56 9.39 -9.22 -18.04
N GLN A 57 9.02 -8.80 -16.83
CA GLN A 57 8.51 -9.69 -15.77
C GLN A 57 7.01 -9.98 -15.93
N LEU A 58 6.21 -8.93 -16.12
CA LEU A 58 4.75 -9.04 -16.23
C LEU A 58 4.29 -9.28 -17.67
N LYS A 59 5.22 -9.30 -18.65
CA LYS A 59 4.93 -9.46 -20.09
C LYS A 59 3.90 -8.46 -20.62
N MET A 60 3.81 -7.29 -19.98
CA MET A 60 2.90 -6.22 -20.36
C MET A 60 3.48 -5.46 -21.56
N LYS A 61 2.69 -5.29 -22.61
CA LYS A 61 3.09 -4.50 -23.80
C LYS A 61 3.08 -2.99 -23.53
N SER A 62 2.29 -2.55 -22.55
CA SER A 62 2.13 -1.15 -22.19
C SER A 62 1.98 -1.05 -20.67
N PRO A 63 3.09 -0.80 -19.92
CA PRO A 63 3.00 -0.62 -18.49
C PRO A 63 2.12 0.60 -18.15
N LYS A 64 1.29 0.48 -17.12
CA LYS A 64 0.59 1.62 -16.52
C LYS A 64 1.62 2.61 -15.95
N LYS A 65 1.38 3.90 -16.14
CA LYS A 65 2.24 4.95 -15.59
C LYS A 65 2.03 5.06 -14.08
N LEU A 66 3.12 5.25 -13.32
CA LEU A 66 3.03 5.64 -11.92
C LEU A 66 2.31 6.99 -11.79
N VAL A 67 1.31 7.02 -10.92
CA VAL A 67 0.55 8.23 -10.58
C VAL A 67 0.94 8.63 -9.16
N LEU A 68 1.38 9.87 -8.97
CA LEU A 68 1.63 10.42 -7.64
C LEU A 68 0.30 10.77 -6.98
N ASP A 69 0.16 10.40 -5.71
CA ASP A 69 -0.99 10.78 -4.89
C ASP A 69 -1.16 12.31 -4.83
N CYS A 70 -2.41 12.75 -4.86
CA CYS A 70 -2.83 14.09 -4.52
C CYS A 70 -3.54 14.01 -3.17
N LYS A 71 -2.84 14.43 -2.10
CA LYS A 71 -3.26 14.32 -0.70
C LYS A 71 -4.65 14.89 -0.36
N THR A 72 -5.24 15.70 -1.25
CA THR A 72 -6.58 16.28 -1.07
C THR A 72 -7.70 15.42 -1.66
N MET A 73 -7.39 14.31 -2.34
CA MET A 73 -8.35 13.48 -3.07
C MET A 73 -8.01 11.98 -3.03
N TRP A 74 -8.80 11.22 -2.28
CA TRP A 74 -8.70 9.75 -2.18
C TRP A 74 -8.74 9.01 -3.53
N ASN A 75 -9.36 9.59 -4.57
CA ASN A 75 -9.38 9.01 -5.91
C ASN A 75 -7.97 8.84 -6.49
N SER A 76 -7.08 9.80 -6.24
CA SER A 76 -5.70 9.73 -6.71
C SER A 76 -4.86 8.74 -5.90
N THR A 77 -5.11 8.67 -4.59
CA THR A 77 -4.53 7.66 -3.70
C THR A 77 -4.92 6.26 -4.14
N TYR A 78 -6.20 6.03 -4.45
CA TYR A 78 -6.69 4.74 -4.93
C TYR A 78 -6.00 4.31 -6.24
N ILE A 79 -5.90 5.20 -7.22
CA ILE A 79 -5.22 4.89 -8.49
C ILE A 79 -3.73 4.59 -8.27
N MET A 80 -3.06 5.36 -7.41
CA MET A 80 -1.67 5.09 -7.04
C MET A 80 -1.51 3.71 -6.39
N LEU A 81 -2.39 3.35 -5.46
CA LEU A 81 -2.38 2.06 -4.79
C LEU A 81 -2.64 0.91 -5.77
N ASP A 82 -3.61 1.03 -6.69
CA ASP A 82 -3.90 0.03 -7.73
C ASP A 82 -2.67 -0.25 -8.61
N VAL A 83 -2.00 0.80 -9.07
CA VAL A 83 -0.79 0.66 -9.89
C VAL A 83 0.40 0.13 -9.06
N ALA A 84 0.56 0.61 -7.82
CA ALA A 84 1.65 0.16 -6.96
C ALA A 84 1.52 -1.33 -6.58
N LEU A 85 0.29 -1.79 -6.31
CA LEU A 85 -0.01 -3.18 -6.02
C LEU A 85 0.31 -4.07 -7.23
N MET A 86 -0.04 -3.63 -8.44
CA MET A 86 0.30 -4.33 -9.68
C MET A 86 1.81 -4.52 -9.86
N TYR A 87 2.63 -3.59 -9.36
CA TYR A 87 4.09 -3.61 -9.49
C TYR A 87 4.83 -4.14 -8.27
N LYS A 88 4.12 -4.64 -7.26
CA LYS A 88 4.69 -5.15 -6.00
C LYS A 88 5.92 -6.04 -6.21
N ASP A 89 5.78 -7.11 -6.99
CA ASP A 89 6.87 -8.08 -7.20
C ASP A 89 8.06 -7.47 -7.97
N VAL A 90 7.79 -6.46 -8.79
CA VAL A 90 8.83 -5.73 -9.52
C VAL A 90 9.61 -4.83 -8.56
N PHE A 91 8.92 -4.13 -7.65
CA PHE A 91 9.57 -3.32 -6.62
C PHE A 91 10.45 -4.18 -5.70
N ILE A 92 9.95 -5.33 -5.24
CA ILE A 92 10.71 -6.26 -4.40
C ILE A 92 11.99 -6.73 -5.12
N ARG A 93 11.90 -7.09 -6.40
CA ARG A 93 13.07 -7.50 -7.19
C ARG A 93 14.07 -6.36 -7.39
N LEU A 94 13.60 -5.15 -7.67
CA LEU A 94 14.48 -4.01 -7.86
C LEU A 94 15.20 -3.61 -6.57
N GLN A 95 14.57 -3.81 -5.40
CA GLN A 95 15.21 -3.62 -4.10
C GLN A 95 16.38 -4.57 -3.86
N GLN A 96 16.33 -5.80 -4.40
CA GLN A 96 17.46 -6.74 -4.30
C GLN A 96 18.70 -6.24 -5.07
N HIS A 97 18.51 -5.36 -6.05
CA HIS A 97 19.58 -4.78 -6.85
C HIS A 97 19.97 -3.34 -6.42
N ASP A 98 19.09 -2.63 -5.71
CA ASP A 98 19.33 -1.29 -5.18
C ASP A 98 18.80 -1.16 -3.75
N SER A 99 19.74 -1.18 -2.80
CA SER A 99 19.46 -1.10 -1.36
C SER A 99 18.84 0.23 -0.91
N GLN A 100 18.77 1.25 -1.79
CA GLN A 100 18.12 2.53 -1.50
C GLN A 100 16.61 2.51 -1.81
N CYS A 101 16.09 1.46 -2.43
CA CYS A 101 14.66 1.33 -2.70
C CYS A 101 13.91 1.01 -1.40
N ILE A 102 13.00 1.88 -1.00
CA ILE A 102 11.99 1.59 0.02
C ILE A 102 10.91 0.74 -0.68
N VAL A 103 10.47 -0.36 -0.07
CA VAL A 103 9.31 -1.12 -0.54
C VAL A 103 8.32 -1.26 0.61
N PRO A 104 7.01 -1.23 0.33
CA PRO A 104 6.00 -1.52 1.35
C PRO A 104 6.20 -2.95 1.85
N GLU A 105 6.24 -3.15 3.16
CA GLU A 105 6.34 -4.49 3.76
C GLU A 105 5.18 -5.38 3.32
N ASP A 106 5.49 -6.66 3.13
CA ASP A 106 4.61 -7.67 2.55
C ASP A 106 3.23 -7.79 3.25
N GLU A 107 3.15 -7.46 4.53
CA GLU A 107 1.94 -7.55 5.36
C GLU A 107 0.78 -6.66 4.88
N ILE A 108 1.07 -5.50 4.29
CA ILE A 108 0.03 -4.52 3.91
C ILE A 108 -0.59 -4.87 2.54
N LEU A 109 0.15 -5.64 1.73
CA LEU A 109 -0.24 -6.02 0.37
C LEU A 109 -0.69 -7.49 0.27
N ARG A 110 -0.53 -8.28 1.34
CA ARG A 110 -1.18 -9.59 1.50
C ARG A 110 -2.62 -9.37 1.96
N GLY A 111 -3.45 -8.81 1.10
CA GLY A 111 -4.89 -8.98 1.25
C GLY A 111 -5.18 -10.47 1.21
N GLU A 112 -5.03 -11.15 2.34
CA GLU A 112 -5.62 -12.45 2.59
C GLU A 112 -7.12 -12.21 2.50
N VAL A 113 -7.65 -12.44 1.30
CA VAL A 113 -9.01 -12.93 1.18
C VAL A 113 -9.02 -14.13 2.11
N MET A 114 -9.75 -14.02 3.23
CA MET A 114 -10.26 -15.20 3.89
C MET A 114 -11.05 -15.92 2.80
N ASP A 115 -10.43 -16.93 2.18
CA ASP A 115 -11.18 -17.99 1.54
C ASP A 115 -12.08 -18.55 2.65
N GLU A 116 -13.31 -18.04 2.71
CA GLU A 116 -14.38 -18.70 3.43
C GLU A 116 -14.46 -20.09 2.81
N ASN A 117 -14.01 -21.06 3.58
CA ASN A 117 -13.98 -22.47 3.26
C ASN A 117 -15.31 -22.88 2.60
N ASP A 118 -15.24 -23.30 1.34
CA ASP A 118 -16.14 -24.30 0.80
C ASP A 118 -15.83 -25.61 1.54
N ASP A 119 -16.54 -25.84 2.64
CA ASP A 119 -16.77 -27.16 3.22
C ASP A 119 -18.18 -27.17 3.84
N GLU A 120 -19.20 -27.33 2.99
CA GLU A 120 -20.27 -28.33 3.18
C GLU A 120 -20.96 -28.70 1.86
#